data_AF-A0A1Q5B166-F1
#
_entry.id   AF-A0A1Q5B166-F1
#
_cell.length_a   1.000
_cell.length_b   1.000
_cell.length_c   1.000
_cell.angle_alpha   90.00
_cell.angle_beta   90.00
_cell.angle_gamma   90.00
#
_symmetry.space_group_name_H-M   'P 1'
#
loop_
_entity.id
_entity.type
_entity.pdbx_description
1 polymer ?
#
loop_
_entity_poly.entity_id
_entity_poly.type
_entity_poly.pdbx_seq_one_letter_code
_entity_poly.pdbx_strand_id
1 'polypeptide(L)'
;MTPDRLRAALRGAPDPQWLDAALRRVATEPTAIARLFATAARRCGRGPLPDPPGWTVDEAARALLLTALPADHAAVADSLYQHGDAAEKRAVLRALPLLPIGAACVPLLHDAIRTNDTRLVAAALGPYARHLEQPAWRQAVLKCVFTGVPLADVDDLHGRADGELAAMLAAFAAERNAAGRTMPADATALLDRLGAGSHPTTAREA
;
A
#
# COMPACT_ATOMS: atom_id res chain seq x y z
N MET A 1 7.14 -3.17 -8.64
CA MET A 1 6.45 -4.48 -8.80
C MET A 1 5.88 -4.54 -10.21
N THR A 2 5.92 -5.68 -10.91
CA THR A 2 5.31 -5.81 -12.25
C THR A 2 4.36 -7.01 -12.31
N PRO A 3 3.35 -7.01 -13.21
CA PRO A 3 2.50 -8.18 -13.42
C PRO A 3 3.29 -9.44 -13.77
N ASP A 4 4.35 -9.34 -14.58
CA ASP A 4 5.16 -10.50 -14.96
C ASP A 4 5.93 -11.11 -13.79
N ARG A 5 6.42 -10.29 -12.86
CA ARG A 5 7.04 -10.79 -11.62
C ARG A 5 6.03 -11.53 -10.75
N LEU A 6 4.79 -11.03 -10.64
CA LEU A 6 3.71 -11.74 -9.93
C LEU A 6 3.34 -13.06 -10.62
N ARG A 7 3.26 -13.09 -11.96
CA ARG A 7 3.03 -14.33 -12.72
C ARG A 7 4.14 -15.36 -12.47
N ALA A 8 5.40 -14.92 -12.47
CA ALA A 8 6.54 -15.80 -12.20
C ALA A 8 6.48 -16.38 -10.77
N ALA A 9 6.15 -15.56 -9.78
CA ALA A 9 6.01 -15.96 -8.38
C ALA A 9 4.90 -17.01 -8.16
N LEU A 10 3.83 -16.96 -8.97
CA LEU A 10 2.68 -17.84 -8.84
C LEU A 10 2.80 -19.17 -9.60
N ARG A 11 3.93 -19.44 -10.27
CA ARG A 11 4.16 -20.74 -10.93
C ARG A 11 4.11 -21.93 -9.97
N GLY A 12 4.48 -21.71 -8.70
CA GLY A 12 4.39 -22.70 -7.62
C GLY A 12 3.11 -22.65 -6.80
N ALA A 13 2.09 -21.88 -7.23
CA ALA A 13 0.82 -21.82 -6.52
C ALA A 13 0.11 -23.20 -6.55
N PRO A 14 -0.78 -23.50 -5.57
CA PRO A 14 -1.48 -24.77 -5.48
C PRO A 14 -2.32 -25.16 -6.71
N ASP A 15 -2.95 -24.19 -7.38
CA ASP A 15 -3.80 -24.41 -8.55
C ASP A 15 -3.48 -23.39 -9.67
N PRO A 16 -2.33 -23.55 -10.36
CA PRO A 16 -1.87 -22.60 -11.37
C PRO A 16 -2.75 -22.66 -12.63
N GLN A 17 -3.31 -23.83 -12.94
CA GLN A 17 -4.23 -24.02 -14.08
C GLN A 17 -5.54 -23.25 -13.88
N TRP A 18 -6.08 -23.24 -12.65
CA TRP A 18 -7.24 -22.40 -12.34
C TRP A 18 -6.93 -20.92 -12.52
N LEU A 19 -5.77 -20.45 -12.05
CA LEU A 19 -5.39 -19.05 -12.21
C LEU A 19 -5.30 -18.66 -13.68
N ASP A 20 -4.62 -19.46 -14.51
CA ASP A 20 -4.52 -19.21 -15.95
C ASP A 20 -5.89 -19.18 -16.64
N ALA A 21 -6.78 -20.09 -16.28
CA ALA A 21 -8.15 -20.11 -16.79
C ALA A 21 -8.96 -18.89 -16.32
N ALA A 22 -8.79 -18.48 -15.06
CA ALA A 22 -9.46 -17.31 -14.48
C ALA A 22 -8.99 -16.02 -15.16
N LEU A 23 -7.69 -15.86 -15.41
CA LEU A 23 -7.13 -14.70 -16.11
C LEU A 23 -7.67 -14.60 -17.54
N ARG A 24 -7.66 -15.70 -18.30
CA ARG A 24 -8.26 -15.73 -19.64
C ARG A 24 -9.75 -15.36 -19.59
N ARG A 25 -10.47 -15.91 -18.62
CA ARG A 25 -11.90 -15.64 -18.46
C ARG A 25 -12.18 -14.18 -18.14
N VAL A 26 -11.42 -13.53 -17.26
CA VAL A 26 -11.58 -12.09 -16.98
C VAL A 26 -11.30 -11.25 -18.22
N ALA A 27 -10.30 -11.63 -19.03
CA ALA A 27 -9.98 -10.92 -20.26
C ALA A 27 -11.10 -10.96 -21.31
N THR A 28 -11.87 -12.06 -21.36
CA THR A 28 -12.97 -12.26 -22.33
C THR A 28 -14.36 -11.95 -21.77
N GLU A 29 -14.55 -12.11 -20.46
CA GLU A 29 -15.80 -11.96 -19.72
C GLU A 29 -15.53 -11.17 -18.42
N PRO A 30 -15.34 -9.83 -18.49
CA PRO A 30 -14.94 -9.03 -17.33
C PRO A 30 -15.90 -9.12 -16.14
N THR A 31 -17.19 -9.34 -16.39
CA THR A 31 -18.22 -9.53 -15.35
C THR A 31 -17.95 -10.73 -14.44
N ALA A 32 -17.14 -11.70 -14.86
CA ALA A 32 -16.75 -12.84 -14.03
C ALA A 32 -15.80 -12.47 -12.88
N ILE A 33 -15.17 -11.29 -12.92
CA ILE A 33 -14.08 -10.93 -12.00
C ILE A 33 -14.51 -10.98 -10.54
N ALA A 34 -15.69 -10.46 -10.16
CA ALA A 34 -16.12 -10.42 -8.76
C ALA A 34 -16.11 -11.80 -8.11
N ARG A 35 -16.67 -12.80 -8.79
CA ARG A 35 -16.68 -14.19 -8.31
C ARG A 35 -15.27 -14.81 -8.28
N LEU A 36 -14.46 -14.56 -9.31
CA LEU A 36 -13.10 -15.12 -9.40
C LEU A 36 -12.16 -14.51 -8.34
N PHE A 37 -12.31 -13.21 -8.10
CA PHE A 37 -11.58 -12.45 -7.08
C PHE A 37 -11.86 -12.99 -5.67
N ALA A 38 -13.14 -13.26 -5.36
CA ALA A 38 -13.53 -13.88 -4.09
C ALA A 38 -13.05 -15.34 -3.96
N THR A 39 -12.96 -16.06 -5.08
CA THR A 39 -12.55 -17.46 -5.11
C THR A 39 -11.03 -17.65 -5.01
N ALA A 40 -10.24 -16.64 -5.35
CA ALA A 40 -8.77 -16.71 -5.47
C ALA A 40 -8.09 -17.33 -4.25
N ALA A 41 -8.48 -16.92 -3.03
CA ALA A 41 -7.89 -17.47 -1.81
C ALA A 41 -8.16 -18.97 -1.60
N ARG A 42 -9.31 -19.48 -2.05
CA ARG A 42 -9.66 -20.91 -1.93
C ARG A 42 -8.90 -21.76 -2.93
N ARG A 43 -8.53 -21.19 -4.08
CA ARG A 43 -7.87 -21.91 -5.18
C ARG A 43 -6.35 -21.82 -5.11
N CYS A 44 -5.84 -20.63 -4.86
CA CYS A 44 -4.40 -20.37 -4.81
C CYS A 44 -3.85 -20.43 -3.38
N GLY A 45 -4.70 -20.45 -2.35
CA GLY A 45 -4.23 -20.40 -0.96
C GLY A 45 -3.80 -18.99 -0.51
N ARG A 46 -3.52 -18.85 0.78
CA ARG A 46 -3.23 -17.57 1.47
C ARG A 46 -1.79 -17.46 1.99
N GLY A 47 -0.93 -18.40 1.58
CA GLY A 47 0.45 -18.45 2.06
C GLY A 47 1.25 -17.22 1.63
N PRO A 48 2.32 -16.87 2.35
CA PRO A 48 3.23 -15.82 1.91
C PRO A 48 3.95 -16.25 0.62
N LEU A 49 4.26 -15.28 -0.24
CA LEU A 49 5.17 -15.47 -1.35
C LEU A 49 6.62 -15.25 -0.87
N PRO A 50 7.56 -16.13 -1.24
CA PRO A 50 8.97 -15.94 -0.90
C PRO A 50 9.57 -14.76 -1.69
N ASP A 51 9.14 -14.57 -2.93
CA ASP A 51 9.49 -13.43 -3.77
C ASP A 51 8.26 -13.07 -4.64
N PRO A 52 7.76 -11.82 -4.59
CA PRO A 52 8.19 -10.72 -3.74
C PRO A 52 7.76 -10.86 -2.27
N PRO A 53 8.62 -10.46 -1.31
CA PRO A 53 8.29 -10.54 0.11
C PRO A 53 7.10 -9.63 0.46
N GLY A 54 6.38 -10.02 1.51
CA GLY A 54 5.23 -9.29 2.03
C GLY A 54 3.94 -9.46 1.24
N TRP A 55 3.96 -10.13 0.07
CA TRP A 55 2.77 -10.56 -0.66
C TRP A 55 2.29 -11.93 -0.20
N THR A 56 0.98 -12.16 -0.27
CA THR A 56 0.42 -13.52 -0.21
C THR A 56 0.02 -14.00 -1.60
N VAL A 57 -0.10 -15.31 -1.75
CA VAL A 57 -0.46 -15.95 -3.02
C VAL A 57 -1.80 -15.43 -3.54
N ASP A 58 -2.81 -15.27 -2.68
CA ASP A 58 -4.13 -14.78 -3.05
C ASP A 58 -4.14 -13.30 -3.43
N GLU A 59 -3.31 -12.47 -2.81
CA GLU A 59 -3.15 -11.07 -3.20
C GLU A 59 -2.54 -10.92 -4.57
N ALA A 60 -1.47 -11.67 -4.86
CA ALA A 60 -0.84 -11.66 -6.16
C ALA A 60 -1.80 -12.17 -7.24
N ALA A 61 -2.55 -13.25 -6.97
CA ALA A 61 -3.55 -13.77 -7.90
C ALA A 61 -4.65 -12.73 -8.19
N ARG A 62 -5.17 -12.06 -7.16
CA ARG A 62 -6.17 -10.99 -7.28
C ARG A 62 -5.64 -9.77 -8.05
N ALA A 63 -4.40 -9.37 -7.79
CA ALA A 63 -3.76 -8.30 -8.55
C ALA A 63 -3.64 -8.66 -10.04
N LEU A 64 -3.30 -9.91 -10.36
CA LEU A 64 -3.27 -10.38 -11.75
C LEU A 64 -4.66 -10.39 -12.39
N LEU A 65 -5.71 -10.80 -11.67
CA LEU A 65 -7.09 -10.74 -12.17
C LEU A 65 -7.47 -9.30 -12.56
N LEU A 66 -7.14 -8.32 -11.72
CA LEU A 66 -7.35 -6.90 -12.05
C LEU A 66 -6.55 -6.45 -13.28
N THR A 67 -5.30 -6.90 -13.42
CA THR A 67 -4.46 -6.56 -14.59
C THR A 67 -4.90 -7.25 -15.90
N ALA A 68 -5.75 -8.28 -15.80
CA ALA A 68 -6.25 -9.02 -16.95
C ALA A 68 -7.53 -8.40 -17.55
N LEU A 69 -8.11 -7.38 -16.89
CA LEU A 69 -9.26 -6.66 -17.44
C LEU A 69 -8.87 -5.94 -18.74
N PRO A 70 -9.75 -5.93 -19.75
CA PRO A 70 -9.48 -5.18 -20.98
C PRO A 70 -9.68 -3.66 -20.82
N ALA A 71 -10.57 -3.24 -19.92
CA ALA A 71 -10.96 -1.85 -19.70
C ALA A 71 -11.57 -1.69 -18.28
N ASP A 72 -12.00 -0.47 -17.94
CA ASP A 72 -12.77 -0.14 -16.72
C ASP A 72 -12.08 -0.50 -15.39
N HIS A 73 -10.76 -0.65 -15.41
CA HIS A 73 -9.93 -1.02 -14.26
C HIS A 73 -10.27 -0.23 -12.99
N ALA A 74 -10.44 1.09 -13.09
CA ALA A 74 -10.74 1.94 -11.93
C ALA A 74 -12.13 1.66 -11.33
N ALA A 75 -13.15 1.55 -12.19
CA ALA A 75 -14.53 1.29 -11.75
C ALA A 75 -14.66 -0.12 -11.15
N VAL A 76 -14.00 -1.11 -11.74
CA VAL A 76 -13.98 -2.48 -11.22
C VAL A 76 -13.19 -2.56 -9.92
N ALA A 77 -12.03 -1.89 -9.81
CA ALA A 77 -11.26 -1.83 -8.57
C ALA A 77 -12.07 -1.18 -7.44
N ASP A 78 -12.75 -0.06 -7.71
CA ASP A 78 -13.65 0.59 -6.76
C ASP A 78 -14.77 -0.36 -6.30
N SER A 79 -15.48 -1.00 -7.24
CA SER A 79 -16.55 -1.95 -6.91
C SER A 79 -16.06 -3.11 -6.04
N LEU A 80 -14.92 -3.72 -6.37
CA LEU A 80 -14.33 -4.81 -5.61
C LEU A 80 -13.86 -4.36 -4.23
N TYR A 81 -13.32 -3.14 -4.12
CA TYR A 81 -12.93 -2.57 -2.83
C TYR A 81 -14.17 -2.36 -1.95
N GLN A 82 -15.21 -1.71 -2.44
CA GLN A 82 -16.36 -1.35 -1.62
C GLN A 82 -17.12 -2.56 -1.05
N HIS A 83 -17.19 -3.65 -1.81
CA HIS A 83 -17.94 -4.85 -1.43
C HIS A 83 -17.06 -5.99 -0.89
N GLY A 84 -15.74 -5.83 -0.93
CA GLY A 84 -14.79 -6.86 -0.53
C GLY A 84 -14.53 -6.90 0.98
N ASP A 85 -14.08 -8.06 1.45
CA ASP A 85 -13.53 -8.19 2.80
C ASP A 85 -12.16 -7.47 2.95
N ALA A 86 -11.60 -7.46 4.16
CA ALA A 86 -10.33 -6.77 4.42
C ALA A 86 -9.16 -7.31 3.57
N ALA A 87 -9.12 -8.61 3.27
CA ALA A 87 -8.06 -9.20 2.44
C ALA A 87 -8.25 -8.83 0.97
N GLU A 88 -9.49 -8.79 0.51
CA GLU A 88 -9.87 -8.36 -0.85
C GLU A 88 -9.56 -6.87 -1.06
N LYS A 89 -9.96 -6.01 -0.12
CA LYS A 89 -9.62 -4.58 -0.11
C LYS A 89 -8.10 -4.36 -0.15
N ARG A 90 -7.35 -5.10 0.67
CA ARG A 90 -5.89 -5.04 0.68
C ARG A 90 -5.32 -5.42 -0.69
N ALA A 91 -5.82 -6.49 -1.30
CA ALA A 91 -5.40 -6.91 -2.63
C ALA A 91 -5.69 -5.85 -3.70
N VAL A 92 -6.85 -5.17 -3.64
CA VAL A 92 -7.16 -4.06 -4.54
C VAL A 92 -6.14 -2.94 -4.40
N LEU A 93 -5.91 -2.43 -3.18
CA LEU A 93 -4.96 -1.34 -2.91
C LEU A 93 -3.56 -1.64 -3.45
N ARG A 94 -3.08 -2.88 -3.25
CA ARG A 94 -1.77 -3.31 -3.74
C ARG A 94 -1.70 -3.48 -5.26
N ALA A 95 -2.83 -3.72 -5.92
CA ALA A 95 -2.90 -3.86 -7.37
C ALA A 95 -2.92 -2.50 -8.09
N LEU A 96 -3.44 -1.43 -7.46
CA LEU A 96 -3.56 -0.09 -8.07
C LEU A 96 -2.32 0.42 -8.83
N PRO A 97 -1.07 0.32 -8.33
CA PRO A 97 0.10 0.81 -9.06
C PRO A 97 0.42 0.00 -10.33
N LEU A 98 -0.22 -1.14 -10.54
CA LEU A 98 -0.06 -2.01 -11.71
C LEU A 98 -1.11 -1.73 -12.80
N LEU A 99 -2.11 -0.88 -12.52
CA LEU A 99 -3.25 -0.64 -13.41
C LEU A 99 -3.06 0.67 -14.20
N PRO A 100 -3.56 0.76 -15.44
CA PRO A 100 -3.49 1.97 -16.25
C PRO A 100 -4.59 2.98 -15.86
N ILE A 101 -4.60 3.45 -14.61
CA ILE A 101 -5.72 4.21 -14.01
C ILE A 101 -5.37 5.65 -13.57
N GLY A 102 -4.12 6.09 -13.74
CA GLY A 102 -3.68 7.40 -13.25
C GLY A 102 -4.01 7.57 -11.76
N ALA A 103 -4.63 8.70 -11.39
CA ALA A 103 -5.07 9.01 -10.02
C ALA A 103 -6.55 8.64 -9.74
N ALA A 104 -7.22 7.90 -10.62
CA ALA A 104 -8.67 7.66 -10.53
C ALA A 104 -9.12 6.99 -9.22
N CYS A 105 -8.24 6.19 -8.59
CA CYS A 105 -8.56 5.45 -7.37
C CYS A 105 -7.99 6.10 -6.09
N VAL A 106 -7.57 7.37 -6.11
CA VAL A 106 -7.19 8.11 -4.90
C VAL A 106 -8.27 8.08 -3.81
N PRO A 107 -9.59 8.13 -4.10
CA PRO A 107 -10.62 7.97 -3.08
C PRO A 107 -10.51 6.68 -2.25
N LEU A 108 -10.01 5.58 -2.83
CA LEU A 108 -9.80 4.31 -2.12
C LEU A 108 -8.70 4.44 -1.06
N LEU A 109 -7.66 5.23 -1.34
CA LEU A 109 -6.59 5.49 -0.38
C LEU A 109 -7.13 6.32 0.77
N HIS A 110 -7.93 7.35 0.48
CA HIS A 110 -8.58 8.16 1.51
C HIS A 110 -9.51 7.34 2.42
N ASP A 111 -10.25 6.38 1.88
CA ASP A 111 -11.04 5.46 2.70
C ASP A 111 -10.13 4.58 3.56
N ALA A 112 -9.16 3.90 2.95
CA ALA A 112 -8.27 2.97 3.62
C ALA A 112 -7.50 3.61 4.79
N ILE A 113 -6.95 4.82 4.60
CA ILE A 113 -6.24 5.55 5.66
C ILE A 113 -7.15 6.03 6.79
N ARG A 114 -8.48 6.04 6.62
CA ARG A 114 -9.44 6.35 7.70
C ARG A 114 -9.82 5.13 8.53
N THR A 115 -9.64 3.92 8.00
CA THR A 115 -9.92 2.67 8.73
C THR A 115 -8.94 2.39 9.86
N ASN A 116 -9.31 1.58 10.85
CA ASN A 116 -8.40 1.10 11.90
C ASN A 116 -7.64 -0.19 11.52
N ASP A 117 -7.86 -0.74 10.32
CA ASP A 117 -7.12 -1.91 9.87
C ASP A 117 -5.73 -1.48 9.38
N THR A 118 -4.72 -1.71 10.22
CA THR A 118 -3.32 -1.35 9.95
C THR A 118 -2.78 -1.95 8.66
N ARG A 119 -3.32 -3.10 8.22
CA ARG A 119 -2.93 -3.74 6.96
C ARG A 119 -3.45 -3.00 5.74
N LEU A 120 -4.63 -2.38 5.85
CA LEU A 120 -5.18 -1.50 4.80
C LEU A 120 -4.45 -0.16 4.78
N VAL A 121 -4.15 0.42 5.95
CA VAL A 121 -3.36 1.66 6.06
C VAL A 121 -1.99 1.46 5.39
N ALA A 122 -1.27 0.37 5.72
CA ALA A 122 0.01 0.05 5.11
C ALA A 122 -0.10 -0.13 3.58
N ALA A 123 -1.13 -0.84 3.10
CA ALA A 123 -1.33 -1.02 1.66
C ALA A 123 -1.65 0.29 0.92
N ALA A 124 -2.41 1.19 1.54
CA ALA A 124 -2.75 2.49 0.98
C ALA A 124 -1.54 3.43 0.87
N LEU A 125 -0.55 3.26 1.74
CA LEU A 125 0.72 4.00 1.73
C LEU A 125 1.81 3.33 0.89
N GLY A 126 1.47 2.30 0.11
CA GLY A 126 2.35 1.72 -0.90
C GLY A 126 2.52 2.62 -2.15
N PRO A 127 3.06 2.09 -3.27
CA PRO A 127 3.48 2.91 -4.41
C PRO A 127 2.42 3.78 -5.11
N TYR A 128 1.14 3.48 -4.92
CA TYR A 128 0.05 4.30 -5.44
C TYR A 128 -0.19 5.58 -4.62
N ALA A 129 0.37 5.65 -3.40
CA ALA A 129 0.33 6.82 -2.53
C ALA A 129 1.01 8.06 -3.11
N ARG A 130 1.83 7.91 -4.17
CA ARG A 130 2.36 9.03 -4.97
C ARG A 130 1.26 9.97 -5.51
N HIS A 131 0.02 9.49 -5.59
CA HIS A 131 -1.14 10.27 -6.00
C HIS A 131 -1.86 10.98 -4.84
N LEU A 132 -1.45 10.74 -3.58
CA LEU A 132 -1.96 11.49 -2.44
C LEU A 132 -1.32 12.87 -2.36
N GLU A 133 -2.15 13.88 -2.14
CA GLU A 133 -1.70 15.22 -1.80
C GLU A 133 -0.86 15.21 -0.52
N GLN A 134 0.15 16.08 -0.50
CA GLN A 134 1.16 16.10 0.57
C GLN A 134 0.57 16.21 1.98
N PRO A 135 -0.43 17.08 2.28
CA PRO A 135 -1.02 17.15 3.61
C PRO A 135 -1.73 15.86 4.04
N ALA A 136 -2.46 15.21 3.12
CA ALA A 136 -3.14 13.96 3.40
C ALA A 136 -2.15 12.81 3.66
N TRP A 137 -1.06 12.78 2.89
CA TRP A 137 0.00 11.80 3.09
C TRP A 137 0.70 11.98 4.45
N ARG A 138 1.05 13.21 4.86
CA ARG A 138 1.65 13.46 6.20
C ARG A 138 0.77 12.98 7.34
N GLN A 139 -0.54 13.26 7.27
CA GLN A 139 -1.50 12.79 8.28
C GLN A 139 -1.59 11.26 8.33
N ALA A 140 -1.52 10.60 7.17
CA ALA A 140 -1.49 9.14 7.11
C ALA A 140 -0.18 8.57 7.69
N VAL A 141 0.98 9.19 7.43
CA VAL A 141 2.25 8.82 8.07
C VAL A 141 2.19 8.99 9.58
N LEU A 142 1.64 10.11 10.07
CA LEU A 142 1.48 10.33 11.50
C LEU A 142 0.55 9.28 12.12
N LYS A 143 -0.53 8.90 11.42
CA LYS A 143 -1.38 7.78 11.83
C LYS A 143 -0.61 6.46 11.92
N CYS A 144 0.30 6.16 11.00
CA CYS A 144 1.16 4.98 11.08
C CYS A 144 1.94 4.95 12.39
N VAL A 145 2.55 6.08 12.78
CA VAL A 145 3.28 6.22 14.04
C VAL A 145 2.36 5.97 15.24
N PHE A 146 1.14 6.52 15.23
CA PHE A 146 0.16 6.29 16.31
C PHE A 146 -0.33 4.85 16.41
N THR A 147 -0.45 4.15 15.28
CA THR A 147 -1.07 2.83 15.19
C THR A 147 -0.07 1.68 15.09
N GLY A 148 1.24 1.98 15.11
CA GLY A 148 2.31 0.99 15.05
C GLY A 148 2.49 0.35 13.67
N VAL A 149 2.06 1.00 12.60
CA VAL A 149 2.39 0.56 11.23
C VAL A 149 3.86 0.92 10.97
N PRO A 150 4.72 -0.04 10.60
CA PRO A 150 6.13 0.23 10.32
C PRO A 150 6.30 1.29 9.24
N LEU A 151 7.10 2.33 9.50
CA LEU A 151 7.34 3.38 8.51
C LEU A 151 8.10 2.87 7.28
N ALA A 152 8.79 1.73 7.39
CA ALA A 152 9.41 1.04 6.25
C ALA A 152 8.40 0.57 5.18
N ASP A 153 7.11 0.44 5.53
CA ASP A 153 6.05 0.08 4.59
C ASP A 153 5.53 1.29 3.78
N VAL A 154 5.92 2.52 4.16
CA VAL A 154 5.52 3.75 3.46
C VAL A 154 6.42 3.98 2.25
N ASP A 155 5.83 3.93 1.06
CA ASP A 155 6.56 4.16 -0.19
C ASP A 155 7.05 5.61 -0.29
N ASP A 156 8.29 5.77 -0.75
CA ASP A 156 8.98 7.06 -0.91
C ASP A 156 8.96 7.96 0.35
N LEU A 157 8.94 7.35 1.54
CA LEU A 157 8.91 8.09 2.81
C LEU A 157 9.99 9.16 2.90
N HIS A 158 11.21 8.80 2.54
CA HIS A 158 12.36 9.69 2.66
C HIS A 158 12.38 10.80 1.62
N GLY A 159 11.87 10.55 0.40
CA GLY A 159 11.79 11.55 -0.66
C GLY A 159 10.66 12.55 -0.43
N ARG A 160 9.56 12.10 0.19
CA ARG A 160 8.39 12.94 0.50
C ARG A 160 8.44 13.62 1.86
N ALA A 161 9.23 13.13 2.81
CA ALA A 161 9.31 13.74 4.13
C ALA A 161 9.88 15.17 4.05
N ASP A 162 9.21 16.10 4.73
CA ASP A 162 9.52 17.53 4.70
C ASP A 162 9.50 18.16 6.09
N GLY A 163 9.77 19.47 6.17
CA GLY A 163 9.83 20.20 7.43
C GLY A 163 8.49 20.24 8.19
N GLU A 164 7.36 20.15 7.49
CA GLU A 164 6.06 20.11 8.15
C GLU A 164 5.83 18.75 8.82
N LEU A 165 6.22 17.65 8.16
CA LEU A 165 6.22 16.33 8.79
C LEU A 165 7.16 16.30 10.01
N ALA A 166 8.34 16.93 9.91
CA ALA A 166 9.27 17.03 11.04
C ALA A 166 8.64 17.76 12.23
N ALA A 167 7.95 18.89 11.99
CA ALA A 167 7.25 19.63 13.03
C ALA A 167 6.13 18.80 13.69
N MET A 168 5.35 18.05 12.89
CA MET A 168 4.32 17.14 13.39
C MET A 168 4.91 16.04 14.29
N LEU A 169 6.00 15.40 13.86
CA LEU A 169 6.69 14.36 14.64
C LEU A 169 7.30 14.92 15.92
N ALA A 170 7.89 16.12 15.88
CA ALA A 170 8.45 16.78 17.07
C ALA A 170 7.36 17.12 18.10
N ALA A 171 6.21 17.63 17.64
CA ALA A 171 5.06 17.89 18.50
C ALA A 171 4.54 16.60 19.16
N PHE A 172 4.43 15.52 18.37
CA PHE A 172 4.07 14.20 18.89
C PHE A 172 5.10 13.69 19.92
N ALA A 173 6.40 13.79 19.64
CA ALA A 173 7.45 13.40 20.57
C ALA A 173 7.36 14.17 21.91
N ALA A 174 7.09 15.48 21.86
CA ALA A 174 6.90 16.30 23.05
C ALA A 174 5.69 15.85 23.89
N GLU A 175 4.53 15.62 23.24
CA GLU A 175 3.33 15.08 23.90
C GLU A 175 3.62 13.72 24.54
N ARG A 176 4.38 12.88 23.83
CA ARG A 176 4.73 11.55 24.32
C ARG A 176 5.61 11.63 25.56
N ASN A 177 6.65 12.45 25.53
CA ASN A 177 7.56 12.66 26.65
C ASN A 177 6.86 13.28 27.87
N ALA A 178 5.95 14.23 27.67
CA ALA A 178 5.15 14.80 28.75
C ALA A 178 4.29 13.75 29.47
N ALA A 179 3.89 12.69 28.76
CA ALA A 179 3.20 11.53 29.33
C ALA A 179 4.15 10.43 29.85
N GLY A 180 5.45 10.70 29.99
CA GLY A 180 6.45 9.77 30.54
C GLY A 180 6.74 8.54 29.65
N ARG A 181 6.55 8.67 28.34
CA ARG A 181 6.28 7.53 27.46
C ARG A 181 7.01 7.83 26.13
N THR A 182 7.73 6.89 25.51
CA THR A 182 8.63 7.17 24.35
C THR A 182 7.95 7.08 22.97
N MET A 183 8.55 7.72 21.96
CA MET A 183 8.16 7.62 20.54
C MET A 183 8.70 6.33 19.90
N PRO A 184 8.01 5.73 18.91
CA PRO A 184 8.55 4.59 18.15
C PRO A 184 9.92 4.88 17.51
N ALA A 185 10.78 3.87 17.45
CA ALA A 185 12.17 4.02 17.04
C ALA A 185 12.35 4.46 15.59
N ASP A 186 11.51 3.97 14.67
CA ASP A 186 11.51 4.36 13.26
C ASP A 186 11.05 5.81 13.06
N ALA A 187 10.07 6.27 13.84
CA ALA A 187 9.65 7.68 13.85
C ALA A 187 10.74 8.60 14.44
N THR A 188 11.46 8.16 15.47
CA THR A 188 12.62 8.91 16.01
C THR A 188 13.73 9.02 14.97
N ALA A 189 14.07 7.91 14.31
CA ALA A 189 15.08 7.91 13.26
C ALA A 189 14.71 8.83 12.09
N LEU A 190 13.42 8.88 11.72
CA LEU A 190 12.94 9.80 10.69
C LEU A 190 13.06 11.27 11.13
N LEU A 191 12.67 11.59 12.36
CA LEU A 191 12.77 12.95 12.90
C LEU A 191 14.23 13.43 12.98
N ASP A 192 15.13 12.60 13.50
CA ASP A 192 16.56 12.92 13.61
C ASP A 192 17.18 13.20 12.24
N ARG A 193 16.82 12.41 11.22
CA ARG A 193 17.26 12.61 9.84
C ARG A 193 16.77 13.96 9.27
N LEU A 194 15.51 14.32 9.52
CA LEU A 194 14.94 15.59 9.04
C LEU A 194 15.57 16.80 9.76
N GLY A 195 15.93 16.65 11.04
CA GLY A 195 16.68 17.66 11.79
C GLY A 195 18.11 17.85 11.28
N ALA A 196 18.81 16.76 10.97
CA ALA A 196 20.18 16.81 10.44
C ALA A 196 20.28 17.51 9.07
N GLY A 197 19.26 17.37 8.21
CA GLY A 197 19.19 18.06 6.92
C GLY A 197 18.87 19.56 6.99
N SER A 198 18.51 20.07 8.18
CA SER A 198 18.07 21.46 8.39
C SER A 198 19.18 22.38 8.94
N HIS A 199 20.41 21.87 9.15
CA HIS A 199 21.53 22.70 9.56
C HIS A 199 22.11 23.49 8.36
N PRO A 200 22.10 24.83 8.36
CA PRO A 200 22.85 25.59 7.38
C PRO A 200 24.34 25.33 7.60
N THR A 201 25.05 24.95 6.54
CA THR A 201 26.51 24.99 6.53
C THR A 201 26.92 26.45 6.73
N THR A 202 27.29 26.81 7.96
CA THR A 202 27.97 28.07 8.23
C THR A 202 29.40 27.96 7.71
N ALA A 203 29.57 28.28 6.43
CA ALA A 203 30.88 28.60 5.88
C ALA A 203 31.41 29.83 6.63
N ARG A 204 32.29 29.56 7.60
CA ARG A 204 33.10 30.56 8.27
C ARG A 204 34.39 30.66 7.46
N GLU A 205 34.46 31.62 6.55
CA GLU A 205 35.75 32.09 6.00
C GLU A 205 36.12 33.40 6.69
N ALA A 206 37.32 33.36 7.25
CA ALA A 206 38.02 34.43 7.93
C ALA A 206 38.87 35.23 6.93
#